data_AF-A0A2M9HQA9-F1
#
_entry.id   AF-A0A2M9HQA9-F1
#
_cell.length_a   1.000
_cell.length_b   1.000
_cell.length_c   1.000
_cell.angle_alpha   90.00
_cell.angle_beta   90.00
_cell.angle_gamma   90.00
#
_symmetry.space_group_name_H-M   'P 1'
#
loop_
_entity.id
_entity.type
_entity.pdbx_description
1 polymer ?
#
loop_
_entity_poly.entity_id
_entity_poly.type
_entity_poly.pdbx_seq_one_letter_code
_entity_poly.pdbx_strand_id
1 'polypeptide(L)'
;MITAVSCRLWLTNTSPIGVIVAIIAVLLVVCGVALYRSMSVNRSATEDAPQSEQAAHDALRRVKVKPSLADDQGGILISKNGYGSRIDDVPTVGMYLEPLCPGCALVSRTLDPTIKSMLDAGQINLDLHFMTFQDYKSSDEYSTRAFNAAVTIAQQDPNPDHLLGYLMNIYAQDFQPGELGEYRSVTDDRLKQQALDAGVDKATVDKAFDGQTGTGHG
;
A
#
# COMPACT_ATOMS: atom_id res chain seq x y z
N MET A 1 -0.01 -32.21 -69.88
CA MET A 1 -1.26 -31.96 -69.12
C MET A 1 -1.31 -32.98 -67.97
N ILE A 2 -0.39 -32.99 -67.00
CA ILE A 2 -0.30 -32.18 -65.76
C ILE A 2 -1.66 -31.78 -65.17
N THR A 3 -1.79 -32.04 -63.86
CA THR A 3 -2.79 -31.57 -62.87
C THR A 3 -4.14 -32.28 -62.82
N ALA A 4 -4.22 -33.42 -62.12
CA ALA A 4 -5.46 -33.82 -61.42
C ALA A 4 -5.30 -34.88 -60.30
N VAL A 5 -4.08 -35.18 -59.79
CA VAL A 5 -3.91 -36.30 -58.83
C VAL A 5 -3.56 -35.86 -57.40
N SER A 6 -3.22 -34.59 -57.15
CA SER A 6 -2.67 -34.18 -55.85
C SER A 6 -3.69 -33.61 -54.84
N CYS A 7 -4.98 -33.58 -55.12
CA CYS A 7 -5.98 -32.91 -54.26
C CYS A 7 -6.87 -33.86 -53.44
N ARG A 8 -6.53 -35.15 -53.34
CA ARG A 8 -7.39 -36.14 -52.64
C ARG A 8 -6.73 -36.93 -51.52
N LEU A 9 -5.46 -36.66 -51.20
CA LEU A 9 -4.72 -37.40 -50.16
C LEU A 9 -4.55 -36.67 -48.83
N TRP A 10 -5.01 -35.42 -48.71
CA TRP A 10 -4.88 -34.62 -47.48
C TRP A 10 -6.11 -34.67 -46.55
N LEU A 11 -7.19 -35.36 -46.95
CA LEU A 11 -8.47 -35.32 -46.23
C LEU A 11 -8.82 -36.57 -45.42
N THR A 12 -7.97 -37.60 -45.37
CA THR A 12 -8.35 -38.89 -44.72
C THR A 12 -7.40 -39.41 -43.66
N ASN A 13 -6.38 -38.65 -43.24
CA ASN A 13 -5.47 -39.10 -42.18
C ASN A 13 -5.65 -38.31 -40.87
N THR A 14 -6.84 -38.37 -40.28
CA THR A 14 -7.05 -37.95 -38.89
C THR A 14 -6.58 -39.05 -37.94
N SER A 15 -5.26 -39.24 -37.87
CA SER A 15 -4.68 -39.98 -36.75
C SER A 15 -5.11 -39.29 -35.45
N PRO A 16 -5.55 -40.02 -34.40
CA PRO A 16 -6.02 -39.43 -33.14
C PRO A 16 -5.01 -38.46 -32.52
N ILE A 17 -3.72 -38.63 -32.86
CA ILE A 17 -2.61 -37.76 -32.50
C ILE A 17 -2.77 -36.34 -33.08
N GLY A 18 -3.24 -36.20 -34.33
CA GLY A 18 -3.44 -34.89 -34.97
C GLY A 18 -4.58 -34.08 -34.34
N VAL A 19 -5.63 -34.76 -33.90
CA VAL A 19 -6.75 -34.13 -33.17
C VAL A 19 -6.31 -33.66 -31.79
N ILE A 20 -5.53 -34.48 -31.07
CA ILE A 20 -4.98 -34.14 -29.75
C ILE A 20 -4.05 -32.93 -29.83
N VAL A 21 -3.15 -32.87 -30.82
CA VAL A 21 -2.24 -31.73 -31.01
C VAL A 21 -3.00 -30.45 -31.33
N ALA A 22 -4.06 -30.51 -32.15
CA ALA A 22 -4.89 -29.35 -32.45
C ALA A 22 -5.63 -28.83 -31.21
N ILE A 23 -6.16 -29.71 -30.36
CA ILE A 23 -6.84 -29.33 -29.12
C ILE A 23 -5.87 -28.67 -28.15
N ILE A 24 -4.67 -29.24 -27.96
CA ILE A 24 -3.63 -28.66 -27.08
C ILE A 24 -3.20 -27.29 -27.59
N ALA A 25 -3.01 -27.11 -28.89
CA ALA A 25 -2.66 -25.81 -29.47
C ALA A 25 -3.76 -24.76 -29.21
N VAL A 26 -5.03 -25.12 -29.37
CA VAL A 26 -6.16 -24.22 -29.06
C VAL A 26 -6.21 -23.88 -27.58
N LEU A 27 -6.02 -24.85 -26.67
CA LEU A 27 -5.99 -24.61 -25.23
C LEU A 27 -4.85 -23.67 -24.82
N LEU A 28 -3.64 -23.85 -25.40
CA LEU A 28 -2.50 -22.96 -25.14
C LEU A 28 -2.76 -21.54 -25.65
N VAL A 29 -3.42 -21.38 -26.80
CA VAL A 29 -3.80 -20.06 -27.31
C VAL A 29 -4.87 -19.42 -26.43
N VAL A 30 -5.89 -20.17 -26.00
CA VAL A 30 -6.96 -19.64 -25.13
C VAL A 30 -6.40 -19.28 -23.75
N CYS A 31 -5.57 -20.13 -23.15
CA CYS A 31 -4.87 -19.80 -21.90
C CYS A 31 -3.92 -18.61 -22.09
N GLY A 32 -3.16 -18.57 -23.18
CA GLY A 32 -2.26 -17.45 -23.50
C GLY A 32 -3.02 -16.13 -23.65
N VAL A 33 -4.17 -16.14 -24.34
CA VAL A 33 -5.04 -14.96 -24.49
C VAL A 33 -5.71 -14.59 -23.16
N ALA A 34 -6.15 -15.56 -22.36
CA ALA A 34 -6.75 -15.31 -21.05
C ALA A 34 -5.74 -14.70 -20.07
N LEU A 35 -4.51 -15.26 -20.02
CA LEU A 35 -3.40 -14.72 -19.21
C LEU A 35 -2.96 -13.35 -19.72
N TYR A 36 -2.84 -13.17 -21.05
CA TYR A 36 -2.51 -11.88 -21.65
C TYR A 36 -3.57 -10.83 -21.33
N ARG A 37 -4.86 -11.17 -21.45
CA ARG A 37 -5.97 -10.26 -21.12
C ARG A 37 -6.05 -9.97 -19.62
N SER A 38 -5.82 -10.96 -18.75
CA SER A 38 -5.76 -10.75 -17.31
C SER A 38 -4.59 -9.84 -16.91
N MET A 39 -3.40 -10.07 -17.46
CA MET A 39 -2.26 -9.17 -17.29
C MET A 39 -2.46 -7.79 -17.92
N SER A 40 -3.15 -7.69 -19.06
CA SER A 40 -3.37 -6.41 -19.74
C SER A 40 -4.47 -5.57 -19.08
N VAL A 41 -5.50 -6.20 -18.49
CA VAL A 41 -6.54 -5.50 -17.72
C VAL A 41 -5.97 -4.96 -16.41
N ASN A 42 -4.92 -5.59 -15.86
CA ASN A 42 -4.17 -5.05 -14.72
C ASN A 42 -3.19 -3.91 -15.09
N ARG A 43 -3.08 -3.50 -16.36
CA ARG A 43 -2.24 -2.34 -16.76
C ARG A 43 -2.89 -0.99 -16.51
N SER A 44 -4.21 -0.93 -16.34
CA SER A 44 -4.94 0.34 -16.17
C SER A 44 -4.65 1.06 -14.85
N ALA A 45 -4.04 0.37 -13.86
CA ALA A 45 -3.61 0.99 -12.61
C ALA A 45 -2.22 1.69 -12.69
N THR A 46 -1.53 1.60 -13.83
CA THR A 46 -0.12 2.02 -13.98
C THR A 46 0.11 3.18 -14.95
N GLU A 47 -0.94 3.76 -15.57
CA GLU A 47 -0.75 4.77 -16.62
C GLU A 47 -0.27 6.13 -16.08
N ASP A 48 -0.65 6.51 -14.85
CA ASP A 48 -0.27 7.80 -14.23
C ASP A 48 0.75 7.66 -13.07
N ALA A 49 1.15 6.44 -12.72
CA ALA A 49 2.13 6.22 -11.66
C ALA A 49 3.55 6.57 -12.16
N PRO A 50 4.36 7.33 -11.38
CA PRO A 50 5.74 7.61 -11.74
C PRO A 50 6.52 6.31 -11.99
N GLN A 51 7.10 6.16 -13.17
CA GLN A 51 7.80 4.92 -13.56
C GLN A 51 9.22 4.80 -13.00
N SER A 52 9.65 5.76 -12.18
CA SER A 52 10.90 5.72 -11.44
C SER A 52 10.75 6.40 -10.09
N GLU A 53 11.59 6.00 -9.14
CA GLU A 53 11.70 6.65 -7.83
C GLU A 53 11.95 8.16 -7.97
N GLN A 54 12.86 8.55 -8.85
CA GLN A 54 13.15 9.96 -9.11
C GLN A 54 11.91 10.72 -9.60
N ALA A 55 11.13 10.13 -10.50
CA ALA A 55 9.90 10.74 -11.00
C ALA A 55 8.84 10.87 -9.89
N ALA A 56 8.80 9.93 -8.94
CA ALA A 56 7.91 9.98 -7.78
C ALA A 56 8.30 11.13 -6.84
N HIS A 57 9.60 11.25 -6.50
CA HIS A 57 10.10 12.35 -5.69
C HIS A 57 9.90 13.71 -6.35
N ASP A 58 10.12 13.80 -7.66
CA ASP A 58 9.87 15.04 -8.41
C ASP A 58 8.37 15.40 -8.43
N ALA A 59 7.48 14.41 -8.46
CA ALA A 59 6.04 14.63 -8.33
C ALA A 59 5.66 15.11 -6.93
N LEU A 60 6.17 14.46 -5.87
CA LEU A 60 5.98 14.88 -4.48
C LEU A 60 6.47 16.31 -4.24
N ARG A 61 7.63 16.66 -4.80
CA ARG A 61 8.22 18.00 -4.69
C ARG A 61 7.32 19.09 -5.26
N ARG A 62 6.49 18.78 -6.28
CA ARG A 62 5.56 19.72 -6.92
C ARG A 62 4.24 19.92 -6.16
N VAL A 63 3.93 19.08 -5.17
CA VAL A 63 2.70 19.23 -4.37
C VAL A 63 2.78 20.52 -3.55
N LYS A 64 1.72 21.34 -3.61
CA LYS A 64 1.68 22.66 -2.94
C LYS A 64 1.47 22.57 -1.43
N VAL A 65 0.64 21.61 -1.00
CA VAL A 65 0.31 21.40 0.41
C VAL A 65 1.12 20.20 0.89
N LYS A 66 2.11 20.46 1.73
CA LYS A 66 2.95 19.42 2.34
C LYS A 66 2.82 19.48 3.85
N PRO A 67 2.70 18.34 4.55
CA PRO A 67 2.84 18.32 5.99
C PRO A 67 4.16 18.96 6.41
N SER A 68 4.13 19.80 7.44
CA SER A 68 5.31 20.56 7.90
C SER A 68 6.45 19.67 8.41
N LEU A 69 6.14 18.45 8.83
CA LEU A 69 7.12 17.46 9.30
C LEU A 69 7.61 16.52 8.21
N ALA A 70 7.03 16.57 7.01
CA ALA A 70 7.47 15.74 5.90
C ALA A 70 8.67 16.39 5.20
N ASP A 71 9.71 15.60 4.93
CA ASP A 71 10.85 16.03 4.14
C ASP A 71 10.54 16.08 2.63
N ASP A 72 11.57 16.34 1.81
CA ASP A 72 11.39 16.44 0.36
C ASP A 72 11.19 15.08 -0.34
N GLN A 73 11.38 13.98 0.38
CA GLN A 73 11.07 12.61 -0.03
C GLN A 73 9.73 12.13 0.54
N GLY A 74 9.03 12.96 1.33
CA GLY A 74 7.74 12.64 1.93
C GLY A 74 7.82 11.87 3.27
N GLY A 75 9.03 11.73 3.83
CA GLY A 75 9.28 11.03 5.09
C GLY A 75 9.07 11.92 6.31
N ILE A 76 8.49 11.35 7.38
CA ILE A 76 8.43 11.99 8.70
C ILE A 76 9.53 11.41 9.58
N LEU A 77 10.54 12.24 9.87
CA LEU A 77 11.67 11.86 10.70
C LEU A 77 11.32 11.89 12.20
N ILE A 78 11.65 10.82 12.90
CA ILE A 78 11.56 10.67 14.34
C ILE A 78 12.93 10.23 14.87
N SER A 79 13.34 10.81 15.98
CA SER A 79 14.48 10.32 16.76
C SER A 79 14.13 10.35 18.25
N LYS A 80 15.07 9.93 19.11
CA LYS A 80 14.98 10.11 20.56
C LYS A 80 14.74 11.57 20.99
N ASN A 81 15.13 12.54 20.16
CA ASN A 81 14.98 13.96 20.43
C ASN A 81 13.63 14.54 19.95
N GLY A 82 12.73 13.71 19.42
CA GLY A 82 11.43 14.12 18.91
C GLY A 82 11.35 14.13 17.38
N TYR A 83 10.30 14.77 16.86
CA TYR A 83 10.10 14.94 15.42
C TYR A 83 11.15 15.86 14.80
N GLY A 84 11.57 15.54 13.57
CA GLY A 84 12.46 16.36 12.74
C GLY A 84 13.89 16.52 13.28
N SER A 85 14.19 15.96 14.45
CA SER A 85 15.46 16.19 15.17
C SER A 85 16.44 15.06 14.93
N ARG A 86 17.10 15.05 13.75
CA ARG A 86 18.07 14.01 13.38
C ARG A 86 19.19 13.90 14.42
N ILE A 87 19.56 12.66 14.75
CA ILE A 87 20.81 12.33 15.46
C ILE A 87 21.88 12.03 14.40
N ASP A 88 23.02 12.71 14.48
CA ASP A 88 24.15 12.45 13.59
C ASP A 88 24.86 11.14 13.97
N ASP A 89 25.64 10.58 13.05
CA ASP A 89 26.45 9.37 13.25
C ASP A 89 25.68 8.10 13.66
N VAL A 90 24.35 8.09 13.51
CA VAL A 90 23.50 6.90 13.65
C VAL A 90 22.73 6.61 12.35
N PRO A 91 22.47 5.33 12.02
CA PRO A 91 21.75 4.99 10.79
C PRO A 91 20.29 5.48 10.82
N THR A 92 19.76 5.79 9.64
CA THR A 92 18.32 6.05 9.44
C THR A 92 17.65 4.80 8.89
N VAL A 93 16.58 4.35 9.55
CA VAL A 93 15.71 3.27 9.09
C VAL A 93 14.50 3.92 8.42
N GLY A 94 14.37 3.76 7.10
CA GLY A 94 13.18 4.17 6.36
C GLY A 94 12.11 3.08 6.39
N MET A 95 10.91 3.40 6.87
CA MET A 95 9.78 2.49 6.91
C MET A 95 8.69 2.97 5.96
N TYR A 96 8.46 2.20 4.90
CA TYR A 96 7.35 2.38 3.98
C TYR A 96 6.15 1.57 4.46
N LEU A 97 5.13 2.28 4.92
CA LEU A 97 3.98 1.74 5.62
C LEU A 97 2.76 1.75 4.69
N GLU A 98 1.90 0.74 4.84
CA GLU A 98 0.62 0.61 4.14
C GLU A 98 -0.30 -0.20 5.07
N PRO A 99 -1.38 0.39 5.63
CA PRO A 99 -2.07 -0.16 6.79
C PRO A 99 -3.03 -1.29 6.42
N LEU A 100 -3.33 -1.48 5.14
CA LEU A 100 -4.17 -2.57 4.64
C LEU A 100 -3.32 -3.81 4.26
N CYS A 101 -2.03 -3.62 4.00
CA CYS A 101 -1.09 -4.66 3.57
C CYS A 101 -0.76 -5.65 4.71
N PRO A 102 -1.09 -6.95 4.56
CA PRO A 102 -0.78 -7.98 5.56
C PRO A 102 0.73 -8.19 5.75
N GLY A 103 1.52 -7.98 4.68
CA GLY A 103 2.98 -8.08 4.73
C GLY A 103 3.60 -6.97 5.58
N CYS A 104 3.13 -5.72 5.40
CA CYS A 104 3.54 -4.58 6.23
C CYS A 104 3.19 -4.82 7.70
N ALA A 105 2.01 -5.36 7.96
CA ALA A 105 1.56 -5.64 9.33
C ALA A 105 2.36 -6.77 10.00
N LEU A 106 2.75 -7.81 9.25
CA LEU A 106 3.63 -8.85 9.77
C LEU A 106 4.99 -8.27 10.16
N VAL A 107 5.56 -7.39 9.32
CA VAL A 107 6.81 -6.69 9.62
C VAL A 107 6.65 -5.82 10.87
N SER A 108 5.61 -4.98 10.93
CA SER A 108 5.33 -4.10 12.07
C SER A 108 5.20 -4.88 13.38
N ARG A 109 4.34 -5.90 13.42
CA ARG A 109 4.15 -6.73 14.62
C ARG A 109 5.43 -7.46 15.07
N THR A 110 6.35 -7.75 14.16
CA THR A 110 7.59 -8.48 14.46
C THR A 110 8.73 -7.55 14.87
N LEU A 111 8.89 -6.42 14.17
CA LEU A 111 10.07 -5.57 14.27
C LEU A 111 9.85 -4.29 15.07
N ASP A 112 8.63 -3.76 15.15
CA ASP A 112 8.37 -2.48 15.83
C ASP A 112 8.85 -2.44 17.27
N PRO A 113 8.70 -3.49 18.12
CA PRO A 113 9.27 -3.48 19.46
C PRO A 113 10.79 -3.30 19.48
N THR A 114 11.48 -3.90 18.51
CA THR A 114 12.95 -3.78 18.39
C THR A 114 13.33 -2.40 17.86
N ILE A 115 12.66 -1.93 16.80
CA ILE A 115 12.88 -0.60 16.21
C ILE A 115 12.63 0.48 17.26
N LYS A 116 11.53 0.39 18.02
CA LYS A 116 11.23 1.31 19.12
C LYS A 116 12.32 1.28 20.18
N SER A 117 12.78 0.10 20.62
CA SER A 117 13.86 0.01 21.59
C SER A 117 15.16 0.68 21.09
N MET A 118 15.48 0.55 19.81
CA MET A 118 16.66 1.21 19.21
C MET A 118 16.45 2.72 19.10
N LEU A 119 15.24 3.17 18.78
CA LEU A 119 14.86 4.58 18.72
C LEU A 119 14.99 5.24 20.10
N ASP A 120 14.42 4.62 21.14
CA ASP A 120 14.45 5.09 22.54
C ASP A 120 15.89 5.11 23.08
N ALA A 121 16.73 4.17 22.63
CA ALA A 121 18.16 4.14 22.94
C ALA A 121 18.95 5.23 22.21
N GLY A 122 18.38 5.88 21.19
CA GLY A 122 19.05 6.86 20.34
C GLY A 122 20.05 6.24 19.36
N GLN A 123 19.86 4.96 19.03
CA GLN A 123 20.75 4.20 18.15
C GLN A 123 20.36 4.30 16.66
N ILE A 124 19.17 4.82 16.36
CA ILE A 124 18.68 5.02 15.00
C ILE A 124 17.92 6.35 14.91
N ASN A 125 17.83 6.87 13.69
CA ASN A 125 16.72 7.71 13.28
C ASN A 125 15.67 6.82 12.59
N LEU A 126 14.39 7.10 12.79
CA LEU A 126 13.29 6.43 12.11
C LEU A 126 12.64 7.41 11.13
N ASP A 127 12.48 7.02 9.88
CA ASP A 127 11.87 7.86 8.84
C ASP A 127 10.64 7.16 8.28
N LEU A 128 9.45 7.71 8.56
CA LEU A 128 8.17 7.08 8.25
C LEU A 128 7.60 7.59 6.92
N HIS A 129 7.33 6.68 6.00
CA HIS A 129 6.76 6.94 4.68
C HIS A 129 5.38 6.30 4.59
N PHE A 130 4.33 7.13 4.57
CA PHE A 130 2.94 6.65 4.51
C PHE A 130 2.49 6.46 3.08
N MET A 131 2.13 5.23 2.71
CA MET A 131 1.63 4.88 1.39
C MET A 131 0.17 4.41 1.47
N THR A 132 -0.62 4.71 0.44
CA THR A 132 -2.05 4.35 0.37
C THR A 132 -2.39 3.59 -0.92
N PHE A 133 -1.40 2.96 -1.53
CA PHE A 133 -1.54 2.32 -2.85
C PHE A 133 -2.51 1.13 -2.87
N GLN A 134 -2.99 0.65 -1.72
CA GLN A 134 -3.98 -0.41 -1.64
C GLN A 134 -5.41 0.07 -1.40
N ASP A 135 -5.69 1.38 -1.42
CA ASP A 135 -7.07 1.88 -1.22
C ASP A 135 -8.08 1.23 -2.17
N TYR A 136 -7.67 0.90 -3.41
CA TYR A 136 -8.50 0.19 -4.39
C TYR A 136 -8.97 -1.22 -3.93
N LYS A 137 -8.35 -1.78 -2.89
CA LYS A 137 -8.73 -3.07 -2.28
C LYS A 137 -9.73 -2.90 -1.12
N SER A 138 -10.12 -1.67 -0.80
CA SER A 138 -11.08 -1.33 0.24
C SER A 138 -12.30 -0.64 -0.38
N SER A 139 -13.44 -0.67 0.31
CA SER A 139 -14.66 0.00 -0.15
C SER A 139 -14.80 1.45 0.33
N ASP A 140 -13.85 1.94 1.14
CA ASP A 140 -13.97 3.21 1.88
C ASP A 140 -12.62 3.92 2.07
N GLU A 141 -11.63 3.64 1.21
CA GLU A 141 -10.30 4.28 1.22
C GLU A 141 -9.62 4.17 2.59
N TYR A 142 -9.62 2.95 3.16
CA TYR A 142 -9.11 2.66 4.51
C TYR A 142 -7.71 3.21 4.75
N SER A 143 -6.80 3.04 3.79
CA SER A 143 -5.41 3.44 3.96
C SER A 143 -5.27 4.95 4.01
N THR A 144 -5.98 5.66 3.14
CA THR A 144 -6.07 7.12 3.19
C THR A 144 -6.67 7.62 4.50
N ARG A 145 -7.78 7.04 4.99
CA ARG A 145 -8.38 7.44 6.28
C ARG A 145 -7.42 7.22 7.45
N ALA A 146 -6.81 6.03 7.52
CA ALA A 146 -5.91 5.67 8.62
C ALA A 146 -4.64 6.53 8.64
N PHE A 147 -4.03 6.83 7.50
CA PHE A 147 -2.80 7.61 7.44
C PHE A 147 -3.01 9.13 7.39
N ASN A 148 -4.15 9.64 6.94
CA ASN A 148 -4.49 11.04 7.17
C ASN A 148 -4.58 11.35 8.67
N ALA A 149 -5.11 10.40 9.46
CA ALA A 149 -5.07 10.52 10.90
C ALA A 149 -3.64 10.47 11.45
N ALA A 150 -2.78 9.56 10.98
CA ALA A 150 -1.36 9.49 11.36
C ALA A 150 -0.62 10.82 11.09
N VAL A 151 -0.81 11.41 9.90
CA VAL A 151 -0.22 12.70 9.53
C VAL A 151 -0.74 13.81 10.43
N THR A 152 -2.04 13.83 10.74
CA THR A 152 -2.64 14.83 11.63
C THR A 152 -2.08 14.71 13.05
N ILE A 153 -1.97 13.48 13.58
CA ILE A 153 -1.34 13.21 14.87
C ILE A 153 0.09 13.74 14.87
N ALA A 154 0.90 13.42 13.86
CA ALA A 154 2.27 13.92 13.76
C ALA A 154 2.33 15.45 13.82
N GLN A 155 1.43 16.14 13.12
CA GLN A 155 1.45 17.60 13.05
C GLN A 155 0.94 18.32 14.31
N GLN A 156 0.14 17.65 15.14
CA GLN A 156 -0.59 18.32 16.22
C GLN A 156 -0.24 17.78 17.61
N ASP A 157 0.24 16.54 17.69
CA ASP A 157 0.74 15.93 18.92
C ASP A 157 2.28 16.03 18.94
N PRO A 158 2.88 16.72 19.92
CA PRO A 158 4.33 16.87 20.00
C PRO A 158 5.05 15.57 20.40
N ASN A 159 4.35 14.54 20.88
CA ASN A 159 4.94 13.29 21.33
C ASN A 159 4.95 12.22 20.21
N PRO A 160 6.12 11.85 19.65
CA PRO A 160 6.19 10.80 18.64
C PRO A 160 5.80 9.41 19.14
N ASP A 161 5.88 9.14 20.44
CA ASP A 161 5.45 7.85 20.99
C ASP A 161 3.95 7.62 20.77
N HIS A 162 3.12 8.68 20.77
CA HIS A 162 1.69 8.55 20.51
C HIS A 162 1.40 8.17 19.05
N LEU A 163 2.15 8.75 18.09
CA LEU A 163 2.06 8.35 16.68
C LEU A 163 2.48 6.89 16.49
N LEU A 164 3.62 6.49 17.07
CA LEU A 164 4.11 5.11 16.97
C LEU A 164 3.12 4.14 17.61
N GLY A 165 2.54 4.49 18.76
CA GLY A 165 1.47 3.71 19.39
C GLY A 165 0.25 3.55 18.49
N TYR A 166 -0.21 4.63 17.85
CA TYR A 166 -1.33 4.57 16.91
C TYR A 166 -1.02 3.65 15.72
N LEU A 167 0.17 3.76 15.13
CA LEU A 167 0.59 2.91 14.01
C LEU A 167 0.63 1.42 14.41
N MET A 168 1.21 1.11 15.58
CA MET A 168 1.24 -0.27 16.09
C MET A 168 -0.18 -0.81 16.34
N ASN A 169 -1.08 0.03 16.87
CA ASN A 169 -2.47 -0.33 17.13
C ASN A 169 -3.24 -0.66 15.84
N ILE A 170 -3.11 0.13 14.77
CA ILE A 170 -3.82 -0.14 13.51
C ILE A 170 -3.28 -1.37 12.75
N TYR A 171 -2.06 -1.81 13.06
CA TYR A 171 -1.48 -3.07 12.56
C TYR A 171 -1.75 -4.28 13.46
N ALA A 172 -2.42 -4.10 14.60
CA ALA A 172 -2.76 -5.21 15.48
C ALA A 172 -3.60 -6.26 14.75
N GLN A 173 -3.37 -7.54 15.05
CA GLN A 173 -3.97 -8.66 14.32
C GLN A 173 -5.50 -8.67 14.39
N ASP A 174 -6.07 -8.18 15.48
CA ASP A 174 -7.51 -8.07 15.73
C ASP A 174 -8.11 -6.73 15.29
N PHE A 175 -7.27 -5.80 14.82
CA PHE A 175 -7.71 -4.51 14.31
C PHE A 175 -7.67 -4.42 12.78
N GLN A 176 -6.53 -4.80 12.18
CA GLN A 176 -6.29 -4.66 10.75
C GLN A 176 -7.35 -5.41 9.93
N PRO A 177 -8.03 -4.75 8.97
CA PRO A 177 -8.99 -5.42 8.10
C PRO A 177 -8.27 -6.32 7.06
N GLY A 178 -8.98 -7.31 6.54
CA GLY A 178 -8.49 -8.11 5.40
C GLY A 178 -8.48 -7.32 4.08
N GLU A 179 -7.81 -7.83 3.05
CA GLU A 179 -7.83 -7.22 1.71
C GLU A 179 -8.96 -7.79 0.82
N LEU A 180 -9.42 -7.03 -0.18
CA LEU A 180 -10.29 -7.50 -1.26
C LEU A 180 -11.60 -8.13 -0.72
N GLY A 181 -11.90 -9.39 -1.05
CA GLY A 181 -13.11 -10.07 -0.60
C GLY A 181 -13.22 -10.24 0.92
N GLU A 182 -12.08 -10.20 1.61
CA GLU A 182 -12.00 -10.28 3.08
C GLU A 182 -12.07 -8.89 3.73
N TYR A 183 -12.14 -7.81 2.94
CA TYR A 183 -12.26 -6.46 3.49
C TYR A 183 -13.56 -6.32 4.28
N ARG A 184 -13.41 -5.79 5.50
CA ARG A 184 -14.51 -5.39 6.37
C ARG A 184 -14.19 -3.98 6.86
N SER A 185 -15.09 -3.05 6.59
CA SER A 185 -14.90 -1.64 6.93
C SER A 185 -14.61 -1.46 8.42
N VAL A 186 -13.56 -0.68 8.70
CA VAL A 186 -13.25 -0.17 10.04
C VAL A 186 -13.78 1.26 10.11
N THR A 187 -14.69 1.49 11.05
CA THR A 187 -15.30 2.81 11.26
C THR A 187 -14.28 3.81 11.79
N ASP A 188 -14.50 5.10 11.51
CA ASP A 188 -13.66 6.17 12.04
C ASP A 188 -13.64 6.18 13.58
N ASP A 189 -14.74 5.82 14.25
CA ASP A 189 -14.77 5.71 15.71
C ASP A 189 -13.81 4.63 16.24
N ARG A 190 -13.66 3.51 15.51
CA ARG A 190 -12.66 2.49 15.87
C ARG A 190 -11.23 3.01 15.66
N LEU A 191 -10.98 3.75 14.59
CA LEU A 191 -9.66 4.38 14.34
C LEU A 191 -9.34 5.46 15.38
N LYS A 192 -10.31 6.30 15.75
CA LYS A 192 -10.20 7.28 16.84
C LYS A 192 -9.82 6.59 18.15
N GLN A 193 -10.46 5.46 18.46
CA GLN A 193 -10.13 4.70 19.66
C GLN A 193 -8.66 4.25 19.67
N GLN A 194 -8.11 3.81 18.54
CA GLN A 194 -6.68 3.42 18.47
C GLN A 194 -5.75 4.59 18.74
N ALA A 195 -6.12 5.81 18.34
CA ALA A 195 -5.33 7.01 18.62
C ALA A 195 -5.44 7.42 20.10
N LEU A 196 -6.64 7.35 20.68
CA LEU A 196 -6.86 7.60 22.12
C LEU A 196 -6.09 6.58 22.98
N ASP A 197 -6.12 5.30 22.61
CA ASP A 197 -5.40 4.23 23.30
C ASP A 197 -3.88 4.41 23.21
N ALA A 198 -3.40 5.12 22.18
CA ALA A 198 -1.99 5.50 22.03
C ALA A 198 -1.61 6.77 22.82
N GLY A 199 -2.55 7.41 23.51
CA GLY A 199 -2.30 8.60 24.33
C GLY A 199 -2.50 9.94 23.62
N VAL A 200 -2.95 9.94 22.36
CA VAL A 200 -3.27 11.18 21.63
C VAL A 200 -4.44 11.90 22.32
N ASP A 201 -4.32 13.22 22.50
CA ASP A 201 -5.38 14.00 23.12
C ASP A 201 -6.65 14.02 22.25
N LYS A 202 -7.82 14.08 22.91
CA LYS A 202 -9.11 14.03 22.21
C LYS A 202 -9.27 15.14 21.16
N ALA A 203 -8.75 16.34 21.38
CA ALA A 203 -8.93 17.43 20.42
C ALA A 203 -8.12 17.18 19.14
N THR A 204 -6.92 16.61 19.26
CA THR A 204 -6.14 16.13 18.10
C THR A 204 -6.83 14.96 17.41
N VAL A 205 -7.36 14.00 18.16
CA VAL A 205 -8.13 12.87 17.58
C VAL A 205 -9.36 13.39 16.82
N ASP A 206 -10.14 14.30 17.39
CA ASP A 206 -11.34 14.82 16.72
C ASP A 206 -10.96 15.48 15.38
N LYS A 207 -9.90 16.30 15.35
CA LYS A 207 -9.40 16.92 14.12
C LYS A 207 -8.88 15.93 13.09
N ALA A 208 -8.23 14.86 13.52
CA ALA A 208 -7.70 13.80 12.64
C ALA A 208 -8.80 13.11 11.81
N PHE A 209 -10.06 13.20 12.26
CA PHE A 209 -11.21 12.56 11.61
C PHE A 209 -12.37 13.55 11.31
N ASP A 210 -12.15 14.86 11.42
CA ASP A 210 -13.17 15.92 11.19
C ASP A 210 -13.50 16.09 9.69
N GLY A 211 -12.60 15.65 8.80
CA GLY A 211 -12.71 15.81 7.34
C GLY A 211 -13.80 14.98 6.64
N GLN A 212 -14.56 14.15 7.36
CA GLN A 212 -15.56 13.22 6.78
C GLN A 212 -17.02 13.71 6.86
N THR A 213 -17.32 14.88 7.45
CA THR A 213 -18.69 15.45 7.36
C THR A 213 -18.97 16.18 6.03
N GLY A 214 -18.08 16.10 5.03
CA GLY A 214 -18.09 17.01 3.87
C GLY A 214 -17.91 16.43 2.47
N THR A 215 -17.63 15.14 2.27
CA THR A 215 -17.51 14.57 0.91
C THR A 215 -18.51 13.44 0.70
N GLY A 216 -19.78 13.84 0.59
CA GLY A 216 -20.76 13.04 -0.12
C GLY A 216 -20.36 12.91 -1.59
N HIS A 217 -20.03 11.71 -2.01
CA HIS A 217 -20.16 11.34 -3.42
C HIS A 217 -21.65 11.16 -3.70
N GLY A 218 -22.27 12.23 -4.20
CA GLY A 218 -23.47 12.18 -5.04
C GLY A 218 -23.10 12.15 -6.51
#